data_AF-A0A961XZ98-F1
#
_entry.id   AF-A0A961XZ98-F1
#
_cell.length_a   1.000
_cell.length_b   1.000
_cell.length_c   1.000
_cell.angle_alpha   90.00
_cell.angle_beta   90.00
_cell.angle_gamma   90.00
#
_symmetry.space_group_name_H-M   'P 1'
#
loop_
_entity.id
_entity.type
_entity.pdbx_description
1 polymer ?
#
loop_
_entity_poly.entity_id
_entity_poly.type
_entity_poly.pdbx_seq_one_letter_code
_entity_poly.pdbx_strand_id
1 'polypeptide(L)'
;MDQTNGIILYRGPSVIDGAPIVVIATGLEDGGSNSKTGPMAQIYIMRDDINPMIAVHTGDDVSICGSCRHRGKIETKPDGATRNVGRTCYVVLMHGPRVVWDAYQRGSYPQVPPKIAARRLAGKRLRVGAYGDPGAVPLEIWDEVLARVRELNSYTHLWRENPALSAFCMASCDNEEEHRAAKALGFRVYRVRPEGAPVLKGEGRCPASKEMGKTVQCSACMLCGGQRTGAKADITIVAHGRGAKQFSREMAA
;
A
#
# COMPACT_ATOMS: atom_id res chain seq x y z
N MET A 1 8.79 -29.54 3.42
CA MET A 1 8.67 -28.30 4.20
C MET A 1 7.24 -27.85 4.08
N ASP A 2 6.50 -27.88 5.18
CA ASP A 2 5.14 -27.35 5.24
C ASP A 2 5.19 -25.88 4.78
N GLN A 3 4.67 -25.58 3.58
CA GLN A 3 4.82 -24.26 2.98
C GLN A 3 3.79 -23.33 3.62
N THR A 4 4.17 -22.67 4.71
CA THR A 4 3.33 -21.65 5.36
C THR A 4 2.74 -20.69 4.34
N ASN A 5 1.43 -20.37 4.46
CA ASN A 5 0.72 -19.46 3.56
C ASN A 5 1.19 -17.98 3.65
N GLY A 6 2.25 -17.71 4.43
CA GLY A 6 2.95 -16.44 4.46
C GLY A 6 4.41 -16.57 4.91
N ILE A 7 5.21 -15.55 4.62
CA ILE A 7 6.64 -15.44 4.96
C ILE A 7 7.01 -14.00 5.27
N ILE A 8 8.05 -13.80 6.07
CA ILE A 8 8.68 -12.49 6.24
C ILE A 8 9.69 -12.28 5.10
N LEU A 9 9.51 -11.18 4.37
CA LEU A 9 10.37 -10.74 3.27
C LEU A 9 11.52 -9.86 3.78
N TYR A 10 11.25 -9.06 4.80
CA TYR A 10 12.20 -8.13 5.41
C TYR A 10 11.82 -7.85 6.85
N ARG A 11 12.84 -7.68 7.69
CA ARG A 11 12.71 -7.22 9.07
C ARG A 11 13.95 -6.39 9.40
N GLY A 12 13.75 -5.11 9.70
CA GLY A 12 14.86 -4.18 9.83
C GLY A 12 14.40 -2.73 9.93
N PRO A 13 15.34 -1.77 9.88
CA PRO A 13 15.03 -0.36 10.01
C PRO A 13 14.22 0.18 8.82
N SER A 14 13.22 0.99 9.11
CA SER A 14 12.56 1.81 8.08
C SER A 14 13.54 2.79 7.47
N VAL A 15 13.45 2.98 6.16
CA VAL A 15 14.19 4.03 5.43
C VAL A 15 13.76 5.43 5.88
N ILE A 16 12.55 5.57 6.44
CA ILE A 16 11.98 6.86 6.81
C ILE A 16 12.62 7.43 8.07
N ASP A 17 12.75 6.61 9.12
CA ASP A 17 13.13 7.06 10.46
C ASP A 17 14.04 6.08 11.22
N GLY A 18 14.41 4.96 10.61
CA GLY A 18 15.24 3.92 11.24
C GLY A 18 14.50 3.02 12.24
N ALA A 19 13.23 3.29 12.55
CA ALA A 19 12.45 2.47 13.48
C ALA A 19 12.16 1.09 12.89
N PRO A 20 12.00 0.04 13.72
CA PRO A 20 11.91 -1.32 13.22
C PRO A 20 10.58 -1.59 12.50
N ILE A 21 10.66 -2.12 11.29
CA ILE A 21 9.53 -2.53 10.48
C ILE A 21 9.68 -3.99 10.01
N VAL A 22 8.55 -4.59 9.64
CA VAL A 22 8.46 -5.94 9.09
C VAL A 22 7.63 -5.94 7.82
N VAL A 23 8.10 -6.66 6.81
CA VAL A 23 7.42 -6.86 5.52
C VAL A 23 6.99 -8.31 5.42
N ILE A 24 5.69 -8.55 5.34
CA ILE A 24 5.10 -9.89 5.35
C ILE A 24 4.30 -10.11 4.09
N ALA A 25 4.59 -11.20 3.39
CA ALA A 25 3.76 -11.70 2.30
C ALA A 25 2.79 -12.75 2.82
N THR A 26 1.50 -12.65 2.48
CA THR A 26 0.47 -13.64 2.81
C THR A 26 -0.34 -14.05 1.58
N GLY A 27 -1.06 -15.17 1.65
CA GLY A 27 -1.84 -15.70 0.53
C GLY A 27 -0.92 -16.27 -0.55
N LEU A 28 0.18 -16.92 -0.14
CA LEU A 28 1.15 -17.51 -1.06
C LEU A 28 0.62 -18.79 -1.73
N GLU A 29 -0.37 -19.47 -1.16
CA GLU A 29 -0.92 -20.69 -1.74
C GLU A 29 -1.95 -20.37 -2.82
N ASP A 30 -3.02 -19.66 -2.46
CA ASP A 30 -4.19 -19.42 -3.32
C ASP A 30 -4.46 -17.94 -3.63
N GLY A 31 -3.73 -17.01 -3.00
CA GLY A 31 -3.97 -15.56 -3.13
C GLY A 31 -5.20 -15.03 -2.39
N GLY A 32 -5.93 -15.89 -1.66
CA GLY A 32 -7.14 -15.56 -0.94
C GLY A 32 -8.38 -15.26 -1.82
N SER A 33 -9.49 -14.90 -1.18
CA SER A 33 -10.82 -14.77 -1.79
C SER A 33 -11.40 -13.35 -1.76
N ASN A 34 -10.55 -12.32 -1.68
CA ASN A 34 -11.00 -10.93 -1.61
C ASN A 34 -11.77 -10.51 -2.87
N SER A 35 -13.02 -10.08 -2.72
CA SER A 35 -13.90 -9.77 -3.86
C SER A 35 -13.45 -8.60 -4.74
N LYS A 36 -12.71 -7.62 -4.20
CA LYS A 36 -12.18 -6.47 -4.96
C LYS A 36 -10.88 -6.84 -5.67
N THR A 37 -9.95 -7.46 -4.95
CA THR A 37 -8.61 -7.70 -5.48
C THR A 37 -8.51 -9.01 -6.24
N GLY A 38 -9.38 -9.99 -5.98
CA GLY A 38 -9.25 -11.36 -6.48
C GLY A 38 -8.03 -12.10 -5.88
N PRO A 39 -7.71 -13.30 -6.39
CA PRO A 39 -6.62 -14.13 -5.88
C PRO A 39 -5.27 -13.50 -6.22
N MET A 40 -4.65 -12.86 -5.21
CA MET A 40 -3.32 -12.29 -5.32
C MET A 40 -2.68 -12.20 -3.94
N ALA A 41 -1.39 -12.54 -3.84
CA ALA A 41 -0.68 -12.46 -2.58
C ALA A 41 -0.58 -11.00 -2.11
N GLN A 42 -0.75 -10.79 -0.81
CA GLN A 42 -0.81 -9.47 -0.20
C GLN A 42 0.50 -9.21 0.55
N ILE A 43 1.09 -8.04 0.35
CA ILE A 43 2.27 -7.61 1.09
C ILE A 43 1.86 -6.53 2.11
N TYR A 44 2.18 -6.78 3.37
CA TYR A 44 1.95 -5.87 4.48
C TYR A 44 3.29 -5.32 4.97
N ILE A 45 3.38 -4.01 5.14
CA ILE A 45 4.51 -3.30 5.71
C ILE A 45 4.02 -2.72 7.04
N MET A 46 4.59 -3.16 8.15
CA MET A 46 4.08 -2.87 9.49
C MET A 46 5.23 -2.50 10.41
N ARG A 47 4.95 -1.75 11.50
CA ARG A 47 5.88 -1.68 12.63
C ARG A 47 6.16 -3.08 13.12
N ASP A 48 7.40 -3.39 13.43
CA ASP A 48 7.81 -4.74 13.90
C ASP A 48 7.46 -4.99 15.38
N ASP A 49 7.24 -3.90 16.11
CA ASP A 49 7.19 -3.83 17.57
C ASP A 49 5.85 -3.31 18.12
N ILE A 50 4.97 -2.78 17.26
CA ILE A 50 3.73 -2.11 17.69
C ILE A 50 2.52 -2.61 16.88
N ASN A 51 1.44 -2.96 17.59
CA ASN A 51 0.17 -3.30 16.96
C ASN A 51 -0.32 -2.16 16.04
N PRO A 52 -0.74 -2.43 14.79
CA PRO A 52 -1.12 -1.39 13.84
C PRO A 52 -2.27 -0.49 14.32
N MET A 53 -3.15 -1.00 15.21
CA MET A 53 -4.20 -0.18 15.84
C MET A 53 -3.61 0.85 16.80
N ILE A 54 -2.60 0.45 17.57
CA ILE A 54 -1.91 1.33 18.53
C ILE A 54 -1.06 2.33 17.77
N ALA A 55 -0.25 1.86 16.80
CA ALA A 55 0.66 2.70 16.03
C ALA A 55 -0.04 3.90 15.35
N VAL A 56 -1.27 3.70 14.87
CA VAL A 56 -2.06 4.78 14.29
C VAL A 56 -2.56 5.76 15.34
N HIS A 57 -2.85 5.33 16.57
CA HIS A 57 -3.30 6.21 17.66
C HIS A 57 -2.15 6.95 18.36
N THR A 58 -0.93 6.43 18.30
CA THR A 58 0.27 7.06 18.84
C THR A 58 1.04 7.88 17.81
N GLY A 59 0.81 7.64 16.52
CA GLY A 59 1.55 8.29 15.41
C GLY A 59 2.83 7.54 15.00
N ASP A 60 3.10 6.39 15.60
CA ASP A 60 4.21 5.50 15.26
C ASP A 60 4.08 4.85 13.88
N ASP A 61 2.90 4.96 13.25
CA ASP A 61 2.71 4.56 11.85
C ASP A 61 3.49 5.45 10.85
N VAL A 62 4.16 6.51 11.32
CA VAL A 62 5.13 7.29 10.51
C VAL A 62 6.22 6.40 9.92
N SER A 63 6.68 5.40 10.65
CA SER A 63 7.78 4.53 10.20
C SER A 63 7.41 3.67 9.00
N ILE A 64 6.12 3.53 8.67
CA ILE A 64 5.66 2.75 7.51
C ILE A 64 4.90 3.59 6.47
N CYS A 65 4.51 4.82 6.81
CA CYS A 65 3.67 5.67 5.95
C CYS A 65 4.28 7.06 5.71
N GLY A 66 5.33 7.43 6.44
CA GLY A 66 6.06 8.69 6.34
C GLY A 66 5.14 9.91 6.43
N SER A 67 5.26 10.78 5.43
CA SER A 67 4.50 12.03 5.28
C SER A 67 3.09 11.83 4.71
N CYS A 68 2.62 10.58 4.53
CA CYS A 68 1.30 10.31 3.93
C CYS A 68 0.17 11.07 4.66
N ARG A 69 -0.51 11.95 3.92
CA ARG A 69 -1.61 12.78 4.44
C ARG A 69 -2.73 11.97 5.08
N HIS A 70 -2.89 10.72 4.66
CA HIS A 70 -3.99 9.87 5.08
C HIS A 70 -3.86 9.31 6.49
N ARG A 71 -2.70 9.49 7.13
CA ARG A 71 -2.43 9.05 8.50
C ARG A 71 -3.31 9.76 9.53
N GLY A 72 -3.85 10.94 9.20
CA GLY A 72 -4.59 11.77 10.15
C GLY A 72 -3.62 12.54 11.06
N LYS A 73 -4.14 13.04 12.18
CA LYS A 73 -3.40 13.83 13.16
C LYS A 73 -3.53 13.19 14.53
N ILE A 74 -2.48 13.29 15.34
CA ILE A 74 -2.52 12.85 16.73
C ILE A 74 -2.94 14.02 17.62
N GLU A 75 -4.00 13.82 18.38
CA GLU A 75 -4.41 14.72 19.45
C GLU A 75 -4.11 14.08 20.80
N THR A 76 -3.42 14.83 21.65
CA THR A 76 -3.17 14.44 23.05
C THR A 76 -4.26 15.04 23.92
N LYS A 77 -4.95 14.19 24.67
CA LYS A 77 -5.97 14.60 25.64
C LYS A 77 -5.32 15.12 26.93
N PRO A 78 -6.06 15.83 27.79
CA PRO A 78 -5.55 16.31 29.08
C PRO A 78 -5.01 15.23 30.01
N ASP A 79 -5.50 13.99 29.87
CA ASP A 79 -5.05 12.81 30.63
C ASP A 79 -3.77 12.16 30.05
N GLY A 80 -3.17 12.75 29.02
CA GLY A 80 -2.00 12.24 28.32
C GLY A 80 -2.31 11.16 27.28
N ALA A 81 -3.55 10.66 27.20
CA ALA A 81 -3.92 9.66 26.20
C ALA A 81 -3.96 10.29 24.80
N THR A 82 -3.42 9.59 23.82
CA THR A 82 -3.42 10.02 22.42
C THR A 82 -4.61 9.43 21.67
N ARG A 83 -5.11 10.17 20.68
CA ARG A 83 -6.09 9.68 19.70
C ARG A 83 -5.73 10.15 18.31
N ASN A 84 -6.14 9.35 17.32
CA ASN A 84 -6.02 9.74 15.92
C ASN A 84 -7.32 10.38 15.45
N VAL A 85 -7.23 11.56 14.83
CA VAL A 85 -8.35 12.29 14.26
C VAL A 85 -8.09 12.62 12.79
N GLY A 86 -9.16 12.78 12.01
CA GLY A 86 -9.04 13.20 10.60
C GLY A 86 -8.39 12.17 9.67
N ARG A 87 -8.18 10.91 10.09
CA ARG A 87 -7.62 9.86 9.23
C ARG A 87 -8.49 9.62 7.99
N THR A 88 -7.89 9.73 6.80
CA THR A 88 -8.57 9.49 5.50
C THR A 88 -8.17 8.18 4.84
N CYS A 89 -7.20 7.45 5.39
CA CYS A 89 -6.75 6.18 4.81
C CYS A 89 -7.89 5.15 4.73
N TYR A 90 -8.08 4.59 3.53
CA TYR A 90 -9.18 3.66 3.25
C TYR A 90 -9.00 2.29 3.93
N VAL A 91 -7.79 1.97 4.40
CA VAL A 91 -7.49 0.68 5.03
C VAL A 91 -8.18 0.59 6.39
N VAL A 92 -8.97 -0.48 6.55
CA VAL A 92 -9.61 -0.84 7.83
C VAL A 92 -8.66 -1.74 8.60
N LEU A 93 -8.05 -1.17 9.64
CA LEU A 93 -6.95 -1.79 10.38
C LEU A 93 -7.34 -3.08 11.11
N MET A 94 -8.58 -3.19 11.60
CA MET A 94 -9.10 -4.39 12.29
C MET A 94 -9.25 -5.62 11.37
N HIS A 95 -9.12 -5.46 10.04
CA HIS A 95 -9.17 -6.57 9.10
C HIS A 95 -7.74 -7.06 8.80
N GLY A 96 -7.31 -7.00 7.53
CA GLY A 96 -6.01 -7.50 7.08
C GLY A 96 -4.85 -7.14 8.01
N PRO A 97 -4.60 -5.86 8.34
CA PRO A 97 -3.44 -5.48 9.15
C PRO A 97 -3.42 -6.15 10.53
N ARG A 98 -4.53 -6.08 11.29
CA ARG A 98 -4.61 -6.70 12.62
C ARG A 98 -4.48 -8.22 12.55
N VAL A 99 -5.13 -8.87 11.58
CA VAL A 99 -5.07 -10.33 11.42
C VAL A 99 -3.64 -10.78 11.12
N VAL A 100 -2.96 -10.10 10.20
CA VAL A 100 -1.57 -10.43 9.84
C VAL A 100 -0.63 -10.13 11.01
N TRP A 101 -0.80 -9.00 11.70
CA TRP A 101 -0.04 -8.68 12.90
C TRP A 101 -0.16 -9.76 13.99
N ASP A 102 -1.38 -10.17 14.32
CA ASP A 102 -1.60 -11.15 15.38
C ASP A 102 -0.99 -12.52 15.01
N ALA A 103 -1.03 -12.91 13.73
CA ALA A 103 -0.36 -14.12 13.25
C ALA A 103 1.17 -14.00 13.26
N TYR A 104 1.70 -12.82 12.94
CA TYR A 104 3.13 -12.54 13.05
C TYR A 104 3.63 -12.69 14.48
N GLN A 105 2.90 -12.11 15.45
CA GLN A 105 3.24 -12.22 16.88
C GLN A 105 3.16 -13.66 17.41
N ARG A 106 2.38 -14.54 16.78
CA ARG A 106 2.36 -15.99 17.06
C ARG A 106 3.50 -16.77 16.38
N GLY A 107 4.39 -16.12 15.64
CA GLY A 107 5.48 -16.77 14.90
C GLY A 107 5.01 -17.55 13.67
N SER A 108 3.82 -17.26 13.12
CA SER A 108 3.24 -18.01 11.99
C SER A 108 3.95 -17.79 10.66
N TYR A 109 4.83 -16.79 10.57
CA TYR A 109 5.55 -16.45 9.33
C TYR A 109 7.05 -16.69 9.53
N PRO A 110 7.65 -17.69 8.87
CA PRO A 110 9.08 -17.87 8.90
C PRO A 110 9.76 -16.72 8.15
N GLN A 111 10.84 -16.21 8.73
CA GLN A 111 11.79 -15.36 8.01
C GLN A 111 12.64 -16.23 7.10
N VAL A 112 12.68 -15.88 5.83
CA VAL A 112 13.43 -16.63 4.82
C VAL A 112 14.46 -15.71 4.16
N PRO A 113 15.60 -16.26 3.69
CA PRO A 113 16.55 -15.47 2.90
C PRO A 113 15.88 -14.89 1.65
N PRO A 114 16.27 -13.69 1.17
CA PRO A 114 15.69 -13.04 0.00
C PRO A 114 15.59 -13.93 -1.24
N LYS A 115 16.61 -14.75 -1.52
CA LYS A 115 16.60 -15.72 -2.63
C LYS A 115 15.47 -16.77 -2.51
N ILE A 116 15.14 -17.18 -1.29
CA ILE A 116 14.02 -18.10 -1.02
C ILE A 116 12.70 -17.34 -1.15
N ALA A 117 12.61 -16.11 -0.63
CA ALA A 117 11.44 -15.25 -0.83
C ALA A 117 11.12 -15.04 -2.32
N ALA A 118 12.12 -14.68 -3.14
CA ALA A 118 11.97 -14.51 -4.58
C ALA A 118 11.46 -15.79 -5.28
N ARG A 119 11.91 -16.97 -4.84
CA ARG A 119 11.38 -18.26 -5.33
C ARG A 119 9.93 -18.50 -4.90
N ARG A 120 9.57 -18.17 -3.66
CA ARG A 120 8.20 -18.29 -3.15
C ARG A 120 7.25 -17.32 -3.84
N LEU A 121 7.72 -16.16 -4.30
CA LEU A 121 6.93 -15.17 -5.03
C LEU A 121 6.96 -15.36 -6.56
N ALA A 122 7.77 -16.29 -7.06
CA ALA A 122 7.95 -16.50 -8.48
C ALA A 122 6.62 -16.82 -9.20
N GLY A 123 6.34 -16.10 -10.29
CA GLY A 123 5.14 -16.28 -11.09
C GLY A 123 3.83 -15.77 -10.45
N LYS A 124 3.88 -15.28 -9.21
CA LYS A 124 2.68 -14.80 -8.50
C LYS A 124 2.30 -13.39 -8.91
N ARG A 125 1.03 -13.06 -8.67
CA ARG A 125 0.50 -11.70 -8.71
C ARG A 125 0.49 -11.12 -7.31
N LEU A 126 1.06 -9.93 -7.13
CA LEU A 126 1.18 -9.31 -5.81
C LEU A 126 0.37 -8.02 -5.70
N ARG A 127 -0.21 -7.78 -4.52
CA ARG A 127 -0.63 -6.44 -4.08
C ARG A 127 0.39 -5.97 -3.06
N VAL A 128 1.27 -5.08 -3.49
CA VAL A 128 2.26 -4.46 -2.63
C VAL A 128 1.62 -3.26 -1.93
N GLY A 129 1.85 -3.11 -0.62
CA GLY A 129 1.19 -2.07 0.18
C GLY A 129 -0.30 -2.37 0.42
N ALA A 130 -0.63 -3.61 0.78
CA ALA A 130 -1.96 -3.91 1.33
C ALA A 130 -2.22 -3.09 2.61
N TYR A 131 -1.13 -2.82 3.35
CA TYR A 131 -0.98 -1.78 4.36
C TYR A 131 0.50 -1.36 4.44
N GLY A 132 0.75 -0.10 4.82
CA GLY A 132 2.07 0.54 4.75
C GLY A 132 2.51 0.88 3.32
N ASP A 133 3.56 1.70 3.22
CA ASP A 133 4.07 2.26 1.98
C ASP A 133 5.38 1.55 1.56
N PRO A 134 5.52 1.12 0.29
CA PRO A 134 6.75 0.50 -0.21
C PRO A 134 8.01 1.34 0.00
N GLY A 135 7.89 2.67 0.04
CA GLY A 135 9.01 3.59 0.26
C GLY A 135 9.59 3.55 1.68
N ALA A 136 8.93 2.89 2.63
CA ALA A 136 9.49 2.63 3.96
C ALA A 136 10.57 1.53 3.95
N VAL A 137 10.65 0.73 2.89
CA VAL A 137 11.52 -0.44 2.80
C VAL A 137 12.70 -0.14 1.86
N PRO A 138 13.93 -0.56 2.18
CA PRO A 138 15.09 -0.34 1.30
C PRO A 138 14.85 -0.92 -0.11
N LEU A 139 15.29 -0.20 -1.14
CA LEU A 139 15.01 -0.55 -2.54
C LEU A 139 15.60 -1.90 -2.94
N GLU A 140 16.78 -2.22 -2.43
CA GLU A 140 17.48 -3.48 -2.68
C GLU A 140 16.66 -4.71 -2.27
N ILE A 141 15.83 -4.58 -1.23
CA ILE A 141 14.91 -5.64 -0.83
C ILE A 141 13.88 -5.88 -1.93
N TRP A 142 13.33 -4.80 -2.51
CA TRP A 142 12.37 -4.91 -3.61
C TRP A 142 12.99 -5.49 -4.87
N ASP A 143 14.20 -5.08 -5.22
CA ASP A 143 14.94 -5.60 -6.37
C ASP A 143 15.07 -7.13 -6.29
N GLU A 144 15.42 -7.66 -5.12
CA GLU A 144 15.55 -9.10 -4.92
C GLU A 144 14.21 -9.83 -4.88
N VAL A 145 13.26 -9.39 -4.05
CA VAL A 145 12.02 -10.16 -3.83
C VAL A 145 11.04 -10.06 -5.01
N LEU A 146 11.09 -8.98 -5.78
CA LEU A 146 10.20 -8.75 -6.93
C LEU A 146 10.76 -9.27 -8.26
N ALA A 147 12.03 -9.70 -8.30
CA ALA A 147 12.75 -10.12 -9.51
C ALA A 147 12.01 -11.19 -10.33
N ARG A 148 11.26 -12.08 -9.67
CA ARG A 148 10.58 -13.22 -10.30
C ARG A 148 9.05 -13.13 -10.26
N VAL A 149 8.52 -12.03 -9.73
CA VAL A 149 7.07 -11.77 -9.65
C VAL A 149 6.54 -11.56 -11.06
N ARG A 150 5.36 -12.12 -11.37
CA ARG A 150 4.76 -12.02 -12.70
C ARG A 150 4.23 -10.61 -12.95
N GLU A 151 3.31 -10.18 -12.10
CA GLU A 151 2.65 -8.87 -12.17
C GLU A 151 2.40 -8.38 -10.74
N LEU A 152 2.31 -7.08 -10.54
CA LEU A 152 1.97 -6.50 -9.24
C LEU A 152 1.13 -5.25 -9.37
N ASN A 153 0.45 -4.90 -8.29
CA ASN A 153 -0.13 -3.59 -8.08
C ASN A 153 0.57 -2.95 -6.89
N SER A 154 1.05 -1.72 -7.04
CA SER A 154 1.75 -1.00 -5.98
C SER A 154 1.57 0.51 -6.12
N TYR A 155 1.48 1.18 -4.98
CA TYR A 155 1.35 2.63 -4.90
C TYR A 155 2.25 3.13 -3.77
N THR A 156 2.79 4.33 -3.93
CA THR A 156 3.53 5.00 -2.87
C THR A 156 3.11 6.45 -2.79
N HIS A 157 2.96 6.99 -1.57
CA HIS A 157 2.87 8.42 -1.29
C HIS A 157 4.25 9.07 -1.12
N LEU A 158 5.32 8.26 -1.02
CA LEU A 158 6.72 8.69 -0.87
C LEU A 158 7.45 8.87 -2.22
N TRP A 159 6.69 9.14 -3.28
CA TRP A 159 7.22 9.25 -4.65
C TRP A 159 8.11 10.47 -4.85
N ARG A 160 7.98 11.52 -4.02
CA ARG A 160 8.84 12.71 -4.06
C ARG A 160 10.21 12.40 -3.49
N GLU A 161 10.21 11.67 -2.38
CA GLU A 161 11.39 11.31 -1.60
C GLU A 161 12.18 10.18 -2.29
N ASN A 162 11.49 9.28 -3.01
CA ASN A 162 12.14 8.16 -3.68
C ASN A 162 11.58 7.93 -5.10
N PRO A 163 12.06 8.67 -6.11
CA PRO A 163 11.61 8.52 -7.50
C PRO A 163 11.92 7.16 -8.14
N ALA A 164 12.90 6.42 -7.63
CA ALA A 164 13.24 5.09 -8.13
C ALA A 164 12.11 4.06 -7.90
N LEU A 165 11.20 4.32 -6.96
CA LEU A 165 10.00 3.50 -6.77
C LEU A 165 9.10 3.45 -8.01
N SER A 166 9.21 4.41 -8.95
CA SER A 166 8.46 4.41 -10.21
C SER A 166 8.67 3.12 -11.02
N ALA A 167 9.79 2.42 -10.83
CA ALA A 167 10.08 1.14 -11.43
C ALA A 167 8.97 0.10 -11.20
N PHE A 168 8.27 0.13 -10.05
CA PHE A 168 7.20 -0.81 -9.72
C PHE A 168 5.97 -0.20 -9.03
N CYS A 169 6.03 1.04 -8.56
CA CYS A 169 4.91 1.77 -7.98
C CYS A 169 4.32 2.77 -8.97
N MET A 170 3.01 2.98 -8.87
CA MET A 170 2.41 4.24 -9.28
C MET A 170 2.56 5.27 -8.15
N ALA A 171 2.67 6.55 -8.49
CA ALA A 171 2.56 7.62 -7.51
C ALA A 171 1.10 7.70 -7.03
N SER A 172 0.88 7.61 -5.72
CA SER A 172 -0.41 7.89 -5.10
C SER A 172 -0.54 9.39 -4.94
N CYS A 173 -1.49 9.98 -5.66
CA CYS A 173 -1.73 11.42 -5.69
C CYS A 173 -3.15 11.73 -5.21
N ASP A 174 -3.30 12.87 -4.54
CA ASP A 174 -4.57 13.29 -3.95
C ASP A 174 -5.17 14.52 -4.63
N ASN A 175 -4.45 15.13 -5.57
CA ASN A 175 -4.94 16.24 -6.39
C ASN A 175 -4.22 16.31 -7.76
N GLU A 176 -4.61 17.29 -8.59
CA GLU A 176 -4.05 17.50 -9.93
C GLU A 176 -2.61 18.04 -9.94
N GLU A 177 -2.23 18.85 -8.95
CA GLU A 177 -0.86 19.35 -8.83
C GLU A 177 0.11 18.20 -8.54
N GLU A 178 -0.25 17.31 -7.62
CA GLU A 178 0.50 16.10 -7.33
C GLU A 178 0.62 15.18 -8.54
N HIS A 179 -0.47 15.03 -9.32
CA HIS A 179 -0.43 14.28 -10.57
C HIS A 179 0.64 14.85 -11.50
N ARG A 180 0.61 16.16 -11.79
CA ARG A 180 1.58 16.81 -12.68
C ARG A 180 3.02 16.66 -12.16
N ALA A 181 3.24 16.86 -10.86
CA ALA A 181 4.56 16.71 -10.25
C ALA A 181 5.09 15.27 -10.32
N ALA A 182 4.24 14.28 -10.04
CA ALA A 182 4.62 12.87 -10.15
C ALA A 182 4.95 12.46 -11.60
N LYS A 183 4.20 12.95 -12.59
CA LYS A 183 4.53 12.73 -14.01
C LYS A 183 5.90 13.30 -14.36
N ALA A 184 6.25 14.49 -13.86
CA ALA A 184 7.55 15.10 -14.09
C ALA A 184 8.71 14.28 -13.52
N LEU A 185 8.45 13.45 -12.50
CA LEU A 185 9.40 12.51 -11.91
C LEU A 185 9.36 11.10 -12.54
N GLY A 186 8.65 10.94 -13.66
CA GLY A 186 8.61 9.67 -14.41
C GLY A 186 7.62 8.63 -13.90
N PHE A 187 6.73 8.98 -12.96
CA PHE A 187 5.70 8.06 -12.48
C PHE A 187 4.52 7.94 -13.45
N ARG A 188 3.88 6.77 -13.40
CA ARG A 188 2.44 6.66 -13.66
C ARG A 188 1.68 6.99 -12.40
N VAL A 189 0.50 7.58 -12.53
CA VAL A 189 -0.23 8.15 -11.39
C VAL A 189 -1.48 7.33 -11.07
N TYR A 190 -1.70 7.05 -9.79
CA TYR A 190 -2.98 6.65 -9.24
C TYR A 190 -3.54 7.82 -8.41
N ARG A 191 -4.56 8.50 -8.92
CA ARG A 191 -5.13 9.70 -8.28
C ARG A 191 -6.45 9.42 -7.61
N VAL A 192 -6.54 9.70 -6.31
CA VAL A 192 -7.81 9.77 -5.59
C VAL A 192 -8.42 11.16 -5.78
N ARG A 193 -9.74 11.22 -6.02
CA ARG A 193 -10.45 12.49 -6.21
C ARG A 193 -11.79 12.51 -5.47
N PRO A 194 -12.31 13.69 -5.10
CA PRO A 194 -13.69 13.83 -4.65
C PRO A 194 -14.69 13.41 -5.72
N GLU A 195 -15.91 13.07 -5.30
CA GLU A 195 -17.02 12.85 -6.24
C GLU A 195 -17.31 14.15 -7.01
N GLY A 196 -17.59 14.05 -8.31
CA GLY A 196 -17.79 15.21 -9.20
C GLY A 196 -16.50 15.87 -9.71
N ALA A 197 -15.34 15.66 -9.08
CA ALA A 197 -14.07 16.18 -9.60
C ALA A 197 -13.70 15.54 -10.96
N PRO A 198 -13.05 16.29 -11.87
CA PRO A 198 -12.80 15.82 -13.24
C PRO A 198 -11.83 14.64 -13.31
N VAL A 199 -11.98 13.85 -14.38
CA VAL A 199 -10.97 12.90 -14.85
C VAL A 199 -10.03 13.68 -15.78
N LEU A 200 -8.74 13.65 -15.50
CA LEU A 200 -7.74 14.39 -16.28
C LEU A 200 -7.43 13.65 -17.58
N LYS A 201 -6.85 14.38 -18.54
CA LYS A 201 -6.40 13.79 -19.80
C LYS A 201 -5.36 12.69 -19.53
N GLY A 202 -5.59 11.51 -20.08
CA GLY A 202 -4.71 10.34 -19.90
C GLY A 202 -5.07 9.47 -18.69
N GLU A 203 -6.03 9.87 -17.87
CA GLU A 203 -6.55 9.03 -16.79
C GLU A 203 -7.68 8.12 -17.27
N GLY A 204 -7.61 6.86 -16.86
CA GLY A 204 -8.75 5.93 -16.86
C GLY A 204 -9.35 5.80 -15.47
N ARG A 205 -10.67 5.71 -15.37
CA ARG A 205 -11.33 5.35 -14.10
C ARG A 205 -10.97 3.91 -13.74
N CYS A 206 -10.65 3.67 -12.48
CA CYS A 206 -10.32 2.34 -11.98
C CYS A 206 -11.50 1.38 -12.25
N PRO A 207 -11.35 0.30 -13.04
CA PRO A 207 -12.50 -0.55 -13.36
C PRO A 207 -12.96 -1.44 -12.18
N ALA A 208 -12.11 -1.59 -11.15
CA ALA A 208 -12.47 -2.25 -9.88
C ALA A 208 -13.25 -1.33 -8.90
N SER A 209 -13.50 -0.09 -9.28
CA SER A 209 -14.20 0.89 -8.44
C SER A 209 -15.72 0.71 -8.47
N LYS A 210 -16.40 1.26 -7.46
CA LYS A 210 -17.88 1.31 -7.45
C LYS A 210 -18.42 2.18 -8.59
N GLU A 211 -17.75 3.28 -8.94
CA GLU A 211 -18.16 4.19 -10.03
C GLU A 211 -18.13 3.50 -11.41
N MET A 212 -17.29 2.48 -11.58
CA MET A 212 -17.24 1.65 -12.79
C MET A 212 -18.05 0.36 -12.67
N GLY A 213 -18.88 0.20 -11.63
CA GLY A 213 -19.70 -1.00 -11.43
C GLY A 213 -18.93 -2.24 -10.99
N LYS A 214 -17.67 -2.11 -10.55
CA LYS A 214 -16.78 -3.21 -10.14
C LYS A 214 -16.61 -4.28 -11.24
N THR A 215 -16.43 -3.85 -12.48
CA THR A 215 -16.41 -4.72 -13.67
C THR A 215 -15.20 -5.66 -13.74
N VAL A 216 -14.12 -5.36 -13.02
CA VAL A 216 -12.91 -6.21 -13.01
C VAL A 216 -12.30 -6.28 -11.61
N GLN A 217 -11.69 -7.41 -11.27
CA GLN A 217 -10.86 -7.55 -10.07
C GLN A 217 -9.43 -7.09 -10.33
N CYS A 218 -8.73 -6.61 -9.29
CA CYS A 218 -7.35 -6.14 -9.44
C CYS A 218 -6.41 -7.21 -9.99
N SER A 219 -6.57 -8.48 -9.58
CA SER A 219 -5.78 -9.63 -10.02
C SER A 219 -5.93 -9.93 -11.51
N ALA A 220 -7.02 -9.52 -12.14
CA ALA A 220 -7.23 -9.64 -13.59
C ALA A 220 -6.78 -8.39 -14.34
N CYS A 221 -6.91 -7.21 -13.72
CA CYS A 221 -6.63 -5.91 -14.32
C CYS A 221 -5.13 -5.60 -14.41
N MET A 222 -4.41 -5.70 -13.29
CA MET A 222 -2.95 -5.46 -13.17
C MET A 222 -2.41 -4.14 -13.75
N LEU A 223 -3.26 -3.13 -14.00
CA LEU A 223 -2.82 -1.84 -14.56
C LEU A 223 -1.88 -1.07 -13.63
N CYS A 224 -1.85 -1.37 -12.33
CA CYS A 224 -1.21 -0.55 -11.31
C CYS A 224 0.20 -0.99 -10.90
N GLY A 225 0.95 -1.64 -11.80
CA GLY A 225 2.32 -2.12 -11.55
C GLY A 225 3.44 -1.12 -11.84
N GLY A 226 3.18 0.20 -11.73
CA GLY A 226 4.16 1.22 -12.07
C GLY A 226 4.67 1.10 -13.51
N GLN A 227 5.98 1.22 -13.71
CA GLN A 227 6.65 1.04 -15.00
C GLN A 227 6.83 -0.44 -15.41
N ARG A 228 6.54 -1.41 -14.54
CA ARG A 228 6.57 -2.85 -14.94
C ARG A 228 5.49 -3.22 -15.95
N THR A 229 4.47 -2.37 -16.12
CA THR A 229 3.39 -2.61 -17.07
C THR A 229 3.61 -1.77 -18.32
N GLY A 230 3.24 -2.31 -19.49
CA GLY A 230 3.20 -1.54 -20.73
C GLY A 230 2.00 -0.59 -20.83
N ALA A 231 1.21 -0.44 -19.76
CA ALA A 231 0.03 0.42 -19.77
C ALA A 231 0.44 1.89 -19.77
N LYS A 232 -0.23 2.69 -20.60
CA LYS A 232 0.03 4.13 -20.72
C LYS A 232 -0.87 5.00 -19.85
N ALA A 233 -2.04 4.47 -19.48
CA ALA A 233 -3.02 5.22 -18.72
C ALA A 233 -2.54 5.45 -17.28
N ASP A 234 -2.75 6.67 -16.80
CA ASP A 234 -2.85 6.92 -15.36
C ASP A 234 -4.23 6.42 -14.88
N ILE A 235 -4.39 6.20 -13.59
CA ILE A 235 -5.62 5.66 -13.02
C ILE A 235 -6.20 6.68 -12.05
N THR A 236 -7.51 6.91 -12.10
CA THR A 236 -8.20 7.71 -11.09
C THR A 236 -9.34 6.93 -10.43
N ILE A 237 -9.64 7.29 -9.19
CA ILE A 237 -10.79 6.74 -8.45
C ILE A 237 -11.45 7.82 -7.60
N VAL A 238 -12.78 7.77 -7.48
CA VAL A 238 -13.48 8.51 -6.44
C VAL A 238 -13.09 7.98 -5.04
N ALA A 239 -12.84 8.90 -4.11
CA ALA A 239 -12.56 8.58 -2.72
C ALA A 239 -13.63 7.64 -2.14
N HIS A 240 -13.21 6.57 -1.47
CA HIS A 240 -14.11 5.50 -1.00
C HIS A 240 -13.62 4.89 0.31
N GLY A 241 -14.48 4.09 0.94
CA GLY A 241 -14.22 3.52 2.26
C GLY A 241 -14.50 4.52 3.39
N ARG A 242 -14.05 4.18 4.60
CA ARG A 242 -14.39 4.96 5.82
C ARG A 242 -13.87 6.39 5.80
N GLY A 243 -12.72 6.63 5.15
CA GLY A 243 -12.10 7.96 5.07
C GLY A 243 -12.67 8.89 3.99
N ALA A 244 -13.56 8.41 3.12
CA ALA A 244 -14.00 9.16 1.94
C ALA A 244 -14.65 10.52 2.27
N LYS A 245 -15.55 10.54 3.26
CA LYS A 245 -16.23 11.78 3.68
C LYS A 245 -15.24 12.82 4.22
N GLN A 246 -14.27 12.37 5.01
CA GLN A 246 -13.23 13.24 5.56
C GLN A 246 -12.31 13.75 4.45
N PHE A 247 -11.93 12.89 3.50
CA PHE A 247 -11.14 13.28 2.34
C PHE A 247 -11.82 14.38 1.52
N SER A 248 -13.11 14.20 1.20
CA SER A 248 -13.86 15.22 0.47
C SER A 248 -13.96 16.55 1.21
N ARG A 249 -14.05 16.53 2.56
CA ARG A 249 -14.04 17.76 3.37
C ARG A 249 -12.69 18.47 3.30
N GLU A 250 -11.59 17.72 3.39
CA GLU A 250 -10.24 18.28 3.28
C GLU A 250 -9.93 18.85 1.89
N MET A 251 -10.54 18.32 0.84
CA MET A 251 -10.38 18.84 -0.53
C MET A 251 -11.26 20.05 -0.82
N ALA A 252 -12.25 20.33 0.03
CA ALA A 252 -13.16 21.47 -0.12
C ALA A 252 -12.79 22.65 0.77
N ALA A 253 -11.88 22.44 1.73
CA ALA A 253 -11.34 23.47 2.63
C ALA A 253 -10.07 24.09 2.03
#